data_AF-A0AAV3ZLJ8-F1
#
_entry.id   AF-A0AAV3ZLJ8-F1
#
_cell.length_a   1.000
_cell.length_b   1.000
_cell.length_c   1.000
_cell.angle_alpha   90.00
_cell.angle_beta   90.00
_cell.angle_gamma   90.00
#
_symmetry.space_group_name_H-M   'P 1'
#
loop_
_entity.id
_entity.type
_entity.pdbx_description
1 polymer ?
#
loop_
_entity_poly.entity_id
_entity_poly.type
_entity_poly.pdbx_seq_one_letter_code
_entity_poly.pdbx_strand_id
1 'polypeptide(L)'
;MSIETVALKLPTFWTTCPSAWFAQTEAQFALRGISADETKYYHVVAALDAATASRSLAVISSSPPTCKYSAIKSFLINVYGLSEAEKAAMLLDIKELGDSKPSEVMDKMLALLEDHRPCFLFRHIFLRLLPEAIRAPLANSSNNSDYRALAKEADNLYNSLTRKQPIKSHVDLSEIDSICWFHRKFGSNARRCTNPCKHFQTFKRKGNQGNGRADLQY
;
A
#
# COMPACT_ATOMS: atom_id res chain seq x y z
N MET A 1 -30.43 16.94 36.97
CA MET A 1 -29.89 16.24 35.79
C MET A 1 -28.64 15.52 36.24
N SER A 2 -28.73 14.20 36.39
CA SER A 2 -27.60 13.36 36.80
C SER A 2 -26.66 13.23 35.60
N ILE A 3 -25.48 13.83 35.70
CA ILE A 3 -24.39 13.55 34.77
C ILE A 3 -23.86 12.18 35.22
N GLU A 4 -24.24 11.12 34.51
CA GLU A 4 -23.56 9.84 34.62
C GLU A 4 -22.11 10.06 34.17
N THR A 5 -21.22 10.33 35.12
CA THR A 5 -19.79 10.39 34.88
C THR A 5 -19.32 8.98 34.54
N VAL A 6 -19.34 8.62 33.26
CA VAL A 6 -18.76 7.37 32.76
C VAL A 6 -17.28 7.39 33.16
N ALA A 7 -16.94 6.59 34.18
CA ALA A 7 -15.59 6.51 34.72
C ALA A 7 -14.59 6.27 33.58
N LEU A 8 -13.69 7.22 33.36
CA LEU A 8 -12.64 7.07 32.35
C LEU A 8 -11.65 6.03 32.84
N LYS A 9 -11.75 4.81 32.31
CA LYS A 9 -10.75 3.76 32.50
C LYS A 9 -9.78 3.80 31.33
N LEU A 10 -8.59 4.32 31.56
CA LEU A 10 -7.52 4.31 30.57
C LEU A 10 -6.89 2.90 30.48
N PRO A 11 -6.43 2.49 29.29
CA PRO A 11 -5.60 1.29 29.16
C PRO A 11 -4.27 1.49 29.89
N THR A 12 -3.66 0.40 30.35
CA THR A 12 -2.31 0.43 30.91
C THR A 12 -1.33 1.07 29.94
N PHE A 13 -0.41 1.89 30.46
CA PHE A 13 0.58 2.61 29.68
C PHE A 13 1.41 1.69 28.76
N TRP A 14 1.60 2.10 27.51
CA TRP A 14 2.38 1.35 26.53
C TRP A 14 3.83 1.84 26.47
N THR A 15 4.74 1.08 27.09
CA THR A 15 6.18 1.38 27.05
C THR A 15 6.80 1.19 25.68
N THR A 16 6.20 0.40 24.79
CA THR A 16 6.68 0.16 23.42
C THR A 16 6.32 1.27 22.44
N CYS A 17 5.24 2.01 22.71
CA CYS A 17 4.83 3.15 21.89
C CYS A 17 4.11 4.22 22.74
N PRO A 18 4.87 4.98 23.55
CA PRO A 18 4.29 6.01 24.43
C PRO A 18 3.50 7.08 23.67
N SER A 19 4.01 7.54 22.52
CA SER A 19 3.41 8.58 21.69
C SER A 19 1.99 8.21 21.25
N ALA A 20 1.80 6.98 20.77
CA ALA A 20 0.49 6.49 20.35
C ALA A 20 -0.50 6.36 21.52
N TRP A 21 -0.01 5.89 22.68
CA TRP A 21 -0.84 5.80 23.90
C TRP A 21 -1.32 7.18 24.36
N PHE A 22 -0.45 8.20 24.32
CA PHE A 22 -0.84 9.57 24.65
C PHE A 22 -1.84 10.14 23.64
N ALA A 23 -1.63 9.94 22.35
CA ALA A 23 -2.58 10.39 21.32
C ALA A 23 -3.99 9.79 21.54
N GLN A 24 -4.06 8.50 21.87
CA GLN A 24 -5.32 7.84 22.19
C GLN A 24 -5.95 8.38 23.49
N THR A 25 -5.15 8.55 24.53
CA THR A 25 -5.59 9.05 25.84
C THR A 25 -6.10 10.49 25.75
N GLU A 26 -5.44 11.34 24.96
CA GLU A 26 -5.86 12.73 24.72
C GLU A 26 -7.18 12.81 23.95
N ALA A 27 -7.42 11.92 23.00
CA ALA A 27 -8.72 11.80 22.35
C ALA A 27 -9.81 11.41 23.37
N GLN A 28 -9.53 10.50 24.30
CA GLN A 28 -10.48 10.12 25.36
C GLN A 28 -10.77 11.26 26.33
N PHE A 29 -9.77 12.08 26.67
CA PHE A 29 -9.95 13.29 27.46
C PHE A 29 -10.84 14.31 26.74
N ALA A 30 -10.57 14.55 25.46
CA ALA A 30 -11.34 15.50 24.65
C ALA A 30 -12.81 15.08 24.54
N LEU A 31 -13.09 13.79 24.30
CA LEU A 31 -14.46 13.27 24.21
C LEU A 31 -15.26 13.41 25.52
N ARG A 32 -14.59 13.46 26.67
CA ARG A 32 -15.23 13.62 27.99
C ARG A 32 -15.12 15.04 28.57
N GLY A 33 -14.59 16.00 27.80
CA GLY A 33 -14.41 17.37 28.27
C GLY A 33 -13.39 17.52 29.40
N ILE A 34 -12.46 16.57 29.56
CA ILE A 34 -11.41 16.63 30.57
C ILE A 34 -10.31 17.57 30.06
N SER A 35 -10.36 18.83 30.48
CA SER A 35 -9.39 19.85 30.08
C SER A 35 -8.35 20.17 31.15
N ALA A 36 -8.70 19.99 32.43
CA ALA A 36 -7.85 20.33 33.57
C ALA A 36 -6.56 19.49 33.60
N ASP A 37 -5.41 20.19 33.65
CA ASP A 37 -4.05 19.59 33.68
C ASP A 37 -3.90 18.58 34.82
N GLU A 38 -4.37 18.94 36.01
CA GLU A 38 -4.30 18.10 37.21
C GLU A 38 -5.13 16.81 37.07
N THR A 39 -6.35 16.90 36.52
CA THR A 39 -7.19 15.72 36.28
C THR A 39 -6.53 14.78 35.25
N LYS A 40 -5.96 15.33 34.18
CA LYS A 40 -5.22 14.53 33.18
C LYS A 40 -4.01 13.85 33.79
N TYR A 41 -3.24 14.56 34.62
CA TYR A 41 -2.10 14.02 35.34
C TYR A 41 -2.50 12.81 36.20
N TYR A 42 -3.55 12.92 37.01
CA TYR A 42 -4.00 11.81 37.85
C TYR A 42 -4.47 10.60 37.03
N HIS A 43 -5.13 10.83 35.89
CA HIS A 43 -5.51 9.74 34.99
C HIS A 43 -4.28 9.02 34.42
N VAL A 44 -3.23 9.75 34.03
CA VAL A 44 -1.98 9.15 33.53
C VAL A 44 -1.31 8.34 34.63
N VAL A 45 -1.16 8.89 35.84
CA VAL A 45 -0.54 8.19 36.98
C VAL A 45 -1.32 6.91 37.31
N ALA A 46 -2.65 6.95 37.28
CA ALA A 46 -3.50 5.78 37.52
C ALA A 46 -3.39 4.69 36.42
N ALA A 47 -2.91 5.05 35.23
CA ALA A 47 -2.73 4.12 34.11
C ALA A 47 -1.33 3.48 34.06
N LEU A 48 -0.40 3.90 34.92
CA LEU A 48 0.93 3.30 35.00
C LEU A 48 0.88 1.96 35.74
N ASP A 49 1.59 0.97 35.23
CA ASP A 49 1.84 -0.27 35.96
C ASP A 49 2.90 -0.05 37.06
N ALA A 50 3.03 -1.02 37.97
CA ALA A 50 3.96 -0.91 39.09
C ALA A 50 5.41 -0.64 38.65
N ALA A 51 5.87 -1.31 37.59
CA ALA A 51 7.23 -1.16 37.09
C ALA A 51 7.50 0.22 36.48
N THR A 52 6.54 0.79 35.74
CA THR A 52 6.65 2.15 35.18
C THR A 52 6.51 3.20 36.27
N ALA A 53 5.58 3.02 37.20
CA ALA A 53 5.38 3.93 38.33
C ALA A 53 6.62 4.04 39.23
N SER A 54 7.27 2.91 39.55
CA SER A 54 8.51 2.92 40.33
C SER A 54 9.65 3.67 39.63
N ARG A 55 9.79 3.49 38.31
CA ARG A 55 10.81 4.21 37.53
C ARG A 55 10.52 5.70 37.37
N SER A 56 9.25 6.07 37.35
CA SER A 56 8.79 7.47 37.26
C SER A 56 8.57 8.13 38.63
N LEU A 57 8.94 7.46 39.73
CA LEU A 57 8.62 7.94 41.08
C LEU A 57 9.22 9.32 41.38
N ALA A 58 10.41 9.62 40.85
CA ALA A 58 11.04 10.92 41.01
C ALA A 58 10.16 12.03 40.42
N VAL A 59 9.71 11.88 39.16
CA VAL A 59 8.84 12.88 38.51
C VAL A 59 7.43 12.95 39.12
N ILE A 60 6.93 11.82 39.64
CA ILE A 60 5.63 11.78 40.35
C ILE A 60 5.72 12.52 41.69
N SER A 61 6.80 12.29 42.45
CA SER A 61 7.01 12.87 43.78
C SER A 61 7.43 14.35 43.72
N SER A 62 8.21 14.74 42.71
CA SER A 62 8.66 16.11 42.50
C SER A 62 7.86 16.83 41.42
N SER A 63 6.54 16.63 41.39
CA SER A 63 5.69 17.22 40.36
C SER A 63 5.69 18.76 40.47
N PRO A 64 5.88 19.51 39.37
CA PRO A 64 5.81 20.97 39.39
C PRO A 64 4.40 21.46 39.77
N PRO A 65 4.28 22.69 40.30
CA PRO A 65 2.99 23.25 40.74
C PRO A 65 2.01 23.51 39.59
N THR A 66 2.52 23.68 38.36
CA THR A 66 1.74 23.90 37.14
C THR A 66 2.31 23.03 36.00
N CYS A 67 1.48 22.70 35.01
CA CYS A 67 1.87 21.87 33.85
C CYS A 67 2.30 20.44 34.23
N LYS A 68 1.63 19.82 35.22
CA LYS A 68 1.92 18.47 35.71
C LYS A 68 1.77 17.44 34.59
N TYR A 69 0.71 17.56 33.78
CA TYR A 69 0.45 16.65 32.68
C TYR A 69 1.53 16.76 31.60
N SER A 70 1.89 17.98 31.21
CA SER A 70 2.95 18.21 30.22
C SER A 70 4.30 17.66 30.69
N ALA A 71 4.64 17.85 31.97
CA ALA A 71 5.88 17.36 32.54
C ALA A 71 5.96 15.81 32.53
N ILE A 72 4.91 15.13 33.01
CA ILE A 72 4.89 13.66 33.03
C ILE A 72 4.82 13.07 31.61
N LYS A 73 4.08 13.71 30.69
CA LYS A 73 4.02 13.31 29.28
C LYS A 73 5.39 13.35 28.63
N SER A 74 6.08 14.49 28.73
CA SER A 74 7.43 14.66 28.17
C SER A 74 8.43 13.69 28.79
N PHE A 75 8.36 13.46 30.11
CA PHE A 75 9.22 12.50 30.79
C PHE A 75 8.98 11.07 30.27
N LEU A 76 7.72 10.61 30.22
CA LEU A 76 7.39 9.25 29.79
C LEU A 76 7.74 9.01 28.31
N ILE A 77 7.53 10.00 27.44
CA ILE A 77 7.93 9.90 26.03
C ILE A 77 9.45 9.87 25.90
N ASN A 78 10.20 10.64 26.69
CA ASN A 78 11.66 10.65 26.62
C ASN A 78 12.26 9.35 27.18
N VAL A 79 11.75 8.85 28.31
CA VAL A 79 12.31 7.67 28.98
C VAL A 79 11.95 6.36 28.27
N TYR A 80 10.75 6.25 27.70
CA TYR A 80 10.27 5.02 27.07
C TYR A 80 10.12 5.11 25.55
N GLY A 81 10.21 6.31 24.98
CA GLY A 81 10.22 6.49 23.53
C GLY A 81 11.59 6.22 22.93
N LEU A 82 11.62 6.11 21.60
CA LEU A 82 12.88 5.96 20.87
C LEU A 82 13.63 7.29 20.81
N SER A 83 14.92 7.26 21.10
CA SER A 83 15.81 8.39 20.87
C SER A 83 15.92 8.73 19.38
N GLU A 84 16.36 9.93 19.06
CA GLU A 84 16.60 10.34 17.66
C GLU A 84 17.59 9.39 16.95
N ALA A 85 18.64 8.96 17.66
CA ALA A 85 19.63 8.03 17.11
C ALA A 85 19.03 6.64 16.84
N GLU A 86 18.17 6.11 17.72
CA GLU A 86 17.48 4.84 17.50
C GLU A 86 16.47 4.93 16.36
N LYS A 87 15.71 6.02 16.28
CA LYS A 87 14.80 6.30 15.14
C LYS A 87 15.57 6.33 13.83
N ALA A 88 16.72 7.01 13.79
CA ALA A 88 17.59 7.06 12.62
C ALA A 88 18.16 5.68 12.27
N ALA A 89 18.61 4.92 13.28
CA ALA A 89 19.09 3.55 13.08
C ALA A 89 18.00 2.65 12.50
N MET A 90 16.78 2.69 13.06
CA MET A 90 15.64 1.94 12.52
C MET A 90 15.31 2.35 11.09
N LEU A 91 15.32 3.66 10.78
CA LEU A 91 15.06 4.17 9.44
C LEU A 91 16.07 3.65 8.41
N LEU A 92 17.34 3.55 8.80
CA LEU A 92 18.43 3.05 7.96
C LEU A 92 18.44 1.51 7.87
N ASP A 93 17.94 0.82 8.88
CA ASP A 93 17.85 -0.64 8.97
C ASP A 93 16.59 -1.21 8.31
N ILE A 94 15.66 -0.37 7.85
CA ILE A 94 14.52 -0.85 7.04
C ILE A 94 15.10 -1.61 5.85
N LYS A 95 14.97 -2.93 5.89
CA LYS A 95 15.38 -3.82 4.82
C LYS A 95 14.35 -3.69 3.69
N GLU A 96 14.84 -3.87 2.47
CA GLU A 96 14.13 -3.82 1.18
C GLU A 96 12.64 -4.14 1.23
N LEU A 97 11.89 -3.57 0.27
CA LEU A 97 10.43 -3.67 0.15
C LEU A 97 9.81 -5.05 0.45
N GLY A 98 10.46 -6.15 0.06
CA GLY A 98 9.98 -7.52 0.30
C GLY A 98 8.56 -7.74 -0.25
N ASP A 99 7.68 -8.28 0.59
CA ASP A 99 6.25 -8.46 0.31
C ASP A 99 5.38 -7.24 0.70
N SER A 100 5.98 -6.21 1.32
CA SER A 100 5.24 -4.99 1.71
C SER A 100 5.00 -4.10 0.50
N LYS A 101 3.94 -3.29 0.53
CA LYS A 101 3.72 -2.25 -0.49
C LYS A 101 4.62 -1.04 -0.24
N PRO A 102 5.03 -0.32 -1.30
CA PRO A 102 5.73 0.96 -1.16
C PRO A 102 5.03 1.96 -0.21
N SER A 103 3.69 2.05 -0.25
CA SER A 103 2.93 2.87 0.72
C SER A 103 3.10 2.44 2.17
N GLU A 104 3.09 1.14 2.45
CA GLU A 104 3.27 0.61 3.81
C GLU A 104 4.68 0.90 4.34
N VAL A 105 5.69 0.81 3.47
CA VAL A 105 7.07 1.20 3.82
C VAL A 105 7.15 2.69 4.11
N MET A 106 6.53 3.53 3.28
CA MET A 106 6.48 4.98 3.52
C MET A 106 5.77 5.32 4.84
N ASP A 107 4.67 4.64 5.17
CA ASP A 107 3.95 4.85 6.42
C ASP A 107 4.81 4.51 7.64
N LYS A 108 5.58 3.42 7.59
CA LYS A 108 6.55 3.07 8.63
C LYS A 108 7.62 4.15 8.77
N MET A 109 8.18 4.63 7.66
CA MET A 109 9.19 5.69 7.67
C MET A 109 8.65 7.00 8.26
N LEU A 110 7.43 7.40 7.90
CA LEU A 110 6.78 8.61 8.41
C LEU A 110 6.42 8.47 9.90
N ALA A 111 6.01 7.28 10.35
CA ALA A 111 5.72 7.02 11.75
C ALA A 111 6.96 7.17 12.65
N LEU A 112 8.15 6.80 12.16
CA LEU A 112 9.41 6.98 12.89
C LEU A 112 9.83 8.44 13.06
N LEU A 113 9.42 9.31 12.15
CA LEU A 113 9.73 10.74 12.23
C LEU A 113 8.90 11.45 13.30
N GLU A 114 7.71 10.97 13.65
CA GLU A 114 6.77 11.64 14.57
C GLU A 114 6.63 13.16 14.23
N ASP A 115 7.27 14.04 15.01
CA ASP A 115 7.25 15.50 14.84
C ASP A 115 8.41 16.05 13.97
N HIS A 116 9.37 15.21 13.59
CA HIS A 116 10.52 15.62 12.78
C HIS A 116 10.14 15.80 11.31
N ARG A 117 10.56 16.93 10.74
CA ARG A 117 10.40 17.15 9.29
C ARG A 117 11.32 16.21 8.51
N PRO A 118 10.80 15.50 7.49
CA PRO A 118 11.63 14.73 6.57
C PRO A 118 12.76 15.58 5.99
N CYS A 119 14.01 15.16 6.20
CA CYS A 119 15.17 15.83 5.61
C CYS A 119 15.33 15.44 4.13
N PHE A 120 16.28 16.08 3.43
CA PHE A 120 16.54 15.80 2.00
C PHE A 120 16.89 14.33 1.72
N LEU A 121 17.43 13.60 2.73
CA LEU A 121 17.75 12.18 2.62
C LEU A 121 16.52 11.28 2.71
N PHE A 122 15.41 11.74 3.29
CA PHE A 122 14.24 10.90 3.53
C PHE A 122 13.67 10.31 2.24
N ARG A 123 13.50 11.15 1.21
CA ARG A 123 13.14 10.71 -0.15
C ARG A 123 14.13 9.69 -0.69
N HIS A 124 15.42 9.97 -0.54
CA HIS A 124 16.48 9.12 -1.07
C HIS A 124 16.51 7.74 -0.38
N ILE A 125 16.33 7.70 0.94
CA ILE A 125 16.21 6.46 1.72
C ILE A 125 15.03 5.65 1.19
N PHE A 126 13.85 6.27 1.04
CA PHE A 126 12.67 5.59 0.50
C PHE A 126 12.93 4.99 -0.89
N LEU A 127 13.49 5.79 -1.81
CA LEU A 127 13.82 5.32 -3.16
C LEU A 127 14.82 4.16 -3.17
N ARG A 128 15.77 4.13 -2.22
CA ARG A 128 16.74 3.03 -2.08
C ARG A 128 16.10 1.72 -1.62
N LEU A 129 14.96 1.78 -0.95
CA LEU A 129 14.20 0.60 -0.51
C LEU A 129 13.41 -0.06 -1.63
N LEU A 130 13.23 0.64 -2.76
CA LEU A 130 12.41 0.18 -3.88
C LEU A 130 13.26 -0.55 -4.94
N PRO A 131 12.68 -1.56 -5.62
CA PRO A 131 13.29 -2.18 -6.79
C PRO A 131 13.63 -1.17 -7.89
N GLU A 132 14.69 -1.45 -8.66
CA GLU A 132 15.20 -0.56 -9.72
C GLU A 132 14.14 -0.10 -10.71
N ALA A 133 13.26 -1.04 -11.12
CA ALA A 133 12.19 -0.79 -12.08
C ALA A 133 11.17 0.26 -11.61
N ILE A 134 11.04 0.46 -10.30
CA ILE A 134 10.13 1.45 -9.70
C ILE A 134 10.91 2.73 -9.35
N ARG A 135 12.15 2.57 -8.92
CA ARG A 135 13.03 3.66 -8.49
C ARG A 135 13.31 4.67 -9.61
N ALA A 136 13.62 4.20 -10.82
CA ALA A 136 14.01 5.09 -11.93
C ALA A 136 12.87 6.02 -12.41
N PRO A 137 11.62 5.56 -12.61
CA PRO A 137 10.50 6.45 -12.91
C PRO A 137 10.24 7.49 -11.81
N LEU A 138 10.31 7.06 -10.54
CA LEU A 138 10.04 7.94 -9.40
C LEU A 138 11.16 8.96 -9.15
N ALA A 139 12.41 8.64 -9.50
CA ALA A 139 13.51 9.59 -9.38
C ALA A 139 13.25 10.89 -10.16
N ASN A 140 12.53 10.79 -11.28
CA ASN A 140 12.15 11.91 -12.14
C ASN A 140 10.76 12.49 -11.81
N SER A 141 10.03 11.92 -10.84
CA SER A 141 8.72 12.42 -10.42
C SER A 141 8.86 13.79 -9.74
N SER A 142 7.96 14.73 -10.09
CA SER A 142 7.91 16.08 -9.53
C SER A 142 7.41 16.13 -8.08
N ASN A 143 6.90 15.01 -7.55
CA ASN A 143 6.35 14.89 -6.20
C ASN A 143 7.44 14.84 -5.13
N ASN A 144 8.09 15.98 -4.85
CA ASN A 144 9.21 16.09 -3.92
C ASN A 144 8.80 16.43 -2.47
N SER A 145 7.55 16.86 -2.24
CA SER A 145 7.06 17.27 -0.93
C SER A 145 5.98 16.36 -0.35
N ASP A 146 5.13 15.76 -1.19
CA ASP A 146 4.09 14.83 -0.75
C ASP A 146 4.58 13.37 -0.82
N TYR A 147 5.14 12.91 0.30
CA TYR A 147 5.64 11.55 0.44
C TYR A 147 4.55 10.48 0.34
N ARG A 148 3.31 10.79 0.77
CA ARG A 148 2.19 9.85 0.67
C ARG A 148 1.73 9.71 -0.78
N ALA A 149 1.71 10.80 -1.54
CA ALA A 149 1.45 10.74 -2.98
C ALA A 149 2.55 9.99 -3.74
N LEU A 150 3.82 10.26 -3.41
CA LEU A 150 4.96 9.53 -3.99
C LEU A 150 4.85 8.02 -3.76
N ALA A 151 4.44 7.61 -2.56
CA ALA A 151 4.29 6.20 -2.25
C ALA A 151 3.10 5.55 -2.98
N LYS A 152 2.01 6.27 -3.22
CA LYS A 152 0.91 5.81 -4.09
C LYS A 152 1.35 5.65 -5.55
N GLU A 153 2.19 6.56 -6.04
CA GLU A 153 2.78 6.43 -7.38
C GLU A 153 3.64 5.16 -7.47
N ALA A 154 4.45 4.90 -6.44
CA ALA A 154 5.23 3.69 -6.30
C ALA A 154 4.36 2.42 -6.26
N ASP A 155 3.24 2.42 -5.53
CA ASP A 155 2.29 1.30 -5.50
C ASP A 155 1.74 0.97 -6.89
N ASN A 156 1.40 1.98 -7.69
CA ASN A 156 0.87 1.78 -9.05
C ASN A 156 1.90 1.07 -9.95
N LEU A 157 3.17 1.46 -9.83
CA LEU A 157 4.27 0.83 -10.54
C LEU A 157 4.52 -0.59 -10.03
N TYR A 158 4.53 -0.79 -8.70
CA TYR A 158 4.67 -2.10 -8.08
C TYR A 158 3.58 -3.08 -8.52
N ASN A 159 2.32 -2.64 -8.53
CA ASN A 159 1.18 -3.44 -8.99
C ASN A 159 1.26 -3.76 -10.49
N SER A 160 1.81 -2.87 -11.29
CA SER A 160 2.00 -3.08 -12.73
C SER A 160 3.07 -4.14 -13.03
N LEU A 161 4.08 -4.25 -12.17
CA LEU A 161 5.15 -5.24 -12.27
C LEU A 161 4.75 -6.61 -11.71
N THR A 162 3.94 -6.63 -10.64
CA THR A 162 3.53 -7.87 -9.95
C THR A 162 2.28 -8.51 -10.56
N ARG A 163 1.41 -7.74 -11.23
CA ARG A 163 0.46 -8.34 -12.17
C ARG A 163 1.28 -8.97 -13.30
N LYS A 164 1.34 -10.31 -13.32
CA LYS A 164 1.53 -11.05 -14.57
C LYS A 164 0.47 -10.51 -15.52
N GLN A 165 0.83 -9.54 -16.36
CA GLN A 165 0.01 -9.18 -17.49
C GLN A 165 -0.22 -10.51 -18.21
N PRO A 166 -1.47 -10.99 -18.40
CA PRO A 166 -1.67 -11.95 -19.45
C PRO A 166 -1.10 -11.24 -20.67
N ILE A 167 -0.08 -11.83 -21.30
CA ILE A 167 0.43 -11.36 -22.57
C ILE A 167 -0.81 -11.16 -23.42
N LYS A 168 -1.23 -9.91 -23.64
CA LYS A 168 -2.20 -9.60 -24.67
C LYS A 168 -1.41 -9.80 -25.95
N SER A 169 -1.17 -11.06 -26.29
CA SER A 169 -0.92 -11.43 -27.66
C SER A 169 -2.18 -10.94 -28.34
N HIS A 170 -2.02 -9.88 -29.13
CA HIS A 170 -3.04 -9.46 -30.06
C HIS A 170 -3.10 -10.51 -31.18
N VAL A 171 -3.38 -11.77 -30.80
CA VAL A 171 -3.84 -12.79 -31.73
C VAL A 171 -5.32 -12.49 -31.82
N ASP A 172 -5.67 -11.83 -32.91
CA ASP A 172 -7.04 -11.62 -33.31
C ASP A 172 -7.73 -12.99 -33.43
N LEU A 173 -8.42 -13.40 -32.36
CA LEU A 173 -9.16 -14.65 -32.28
C LEU A 173 -10.41 -14.65 -33.18
N SER A 174 -10.68 -13.55 -33.91
CA SER A 174 -11.79 -13.48 -34.86
C SER A 174 -11.56 -14.30 -36.15
N GLU A 175 -10.33 -14.76 -36.43
CA GLU A 175 -10.03 -15.58 -37.61
C GLU A 175 -9.99 -17.09 -37.37
N ILE A 176 -9.89 -17.55 -36.13
CA ILE A 176 -9.67 -18.97 -35.82
C ILE A 176 -10.96 -19.81 -35.94
N ASP A 177 -12.13 -19.18 -35.85
CA ASP A 177 -13.43 -19.88 -35.83
C ASP A 177 -14.10 -20.05 -37.21
N SER A 178 -13.46 -19.56 -38.28
CA SER A 178 -14.07 -19.52 -39.63
C SER A 178 -13.33 -20.36 -40.69
N ILE A 179 -12.35 -21.16 -40.25
CA ILE A 179 -11.46 -21.89 -41.14
C ILE A 179 -11.49 -23.40 -40.81
N CYS A 180 -11.71 -24.25 -41.82
CA CYS A 180 -11.81 -25.70 -41.61
C CYS A 180 -10.47 -26.32 -41.19
N TRP A 181 -10.54 -27.54 -40.62
CA TRP A 181 -9.36 -28.29 -40.18
C TRP A 181 -8.24 -28.36 -41.24
N PHE A 182 -8.57 -28.47 -42.53
CA PHE A 182 -7.59 -28.54 -43.60
C PHE A 182 -6.80 -27.24 -43.76
N HIS A 183 -7.45 -26.08 -43.72
CA HIS A 183 -6.76 -24.78 -43.78
C HIS A 183 -6.04 -24.47 -42.47
N ARG A 184 -6.48 -25.02 -41.33
CA ARG A 184 -5.75 -24.96 -40.07
C ARG A 184 -4.45 -25.78 -40.11
N LYS A 185 -4.44 -26.92 -40.80
CA LYS A 185 -3.28 -27.82 -40.88
C LYS A 185 -2.32 -27.49 -42.04
N PHE A 186 -2.83 -27.03 -43.18
CA PHE A 186 -2.06 -26.86 -44.41
C PHE A 186 -2.01 -25.40 -44.91
N GLY A 187 -2.60 -24.45 -44.17
CA GLY A 187 -2.66 -23.03 -44.55
C GLY A 187 -3.53 -22.78 -45.77
N SER A 188 -3.35 -21.62 -46.40
CA SER A 188 -4.12 -21.12 -47.56
C SER A 188 -4.02 -21.97 -48.84
N ASN A 189 -3.10 -22.95 -48.88
CA ASN A 189 -2.92 -23.87 -50.01
C ASN A 189 -3.72 -25.17 -49.87
N ALA A 190 -4.60 -25.30 -48.87
CA ALA A 190 -5.39 -26.49 -48.62
C ALA A 190 -6.42 -26.75 -49.74
N ARG A 191 -6.21 -27.82 -50.51
CA ARG A 191 -7.08 -28.18 -51.67
C ARG A 191 -8.35 -28.94 -51.32
N ARG A 192 -8.54 -29.31 -50.05
CA ARG A 192 -9.70 -30.08 -49.55
C ARG A 192 -10.50 -29.26 -48.55
N CYS A 193 -10.95 -28.08 -48.99
CA CYS A 193 -11.82 -27.24 -48.18
C CYS A 193 -13.24 -27.84 -48.08
N THR A 194 -13.84 -27.78 -46.88
CA THR A 194 -15.19 -28.28 -46.62
C THR A 194 -16.04 -27.15 -46.03
N ASN A 195 -17.33 -27.12 -46.38
CA ASN A 195 -18.30 -26.18 -45.83
C ASN A 195 -18.63 -26.56 -44.37
N PRO A 196 -18.75 -25.61 -43.41
CA PRO A 196 -18.60 -24.16 -43.53
C PRO A 196 -17.16 -23.69 -43.29
N CYS A 197 -16.56 -23.09 -44.33
CA CYS A 197 -15.26 -22.45 -44.24
C CYS A 197 -15.25 -21.19 -45.12
N LYS A 198 -14.67 -20.12 -44.59
CA LYS A 198 -14.52 -18.83 -45.29
C LYS A 198 -13.80 -18.94 -46.64
N HIS A 199 -12.90 -19.92 -46.80
CA HIS A 199 -12.14 -20.18 -48.02
C HIS A 199 -12.79 -21.23 -48.95
N PHE A 200 -14.07 -21.58 -48.77
CA PHE A 200 -14.73 -22.60 -49.61
C PHE A 200 -14.93 -22.17 -51.07
N GLN A 201 -15.09 -20.87 -51.34
CA GLN A 201 -15.38 -20.37 -52.68
C GLN A 201 -14.13 -20.11 -53.54
N THR A 202 -12.95 -19.97 -52.93
CA THR A 202 -11.71 -19.64 -53.65
C THR A 202 -11.18 -20.77 -54.53
N PHE A 203 -11.71 -22.00 -54.39
CA PHE A 203 -11.33 -23.15 -55.21
C PHE A 203 -12.33 -23.51 -56.32
N LYS A 204 -13.51 -22.88 -56.39
CA LYS A 204 -14.47 -23.11 -57.48
C LYS A 204 -14.26 -22.10 -58.61
N ARG A 205 -13.39 -22.47 -59.56
CA ARG A 205 -13.56 -22.38 -61.04
C ARG A 205 -12.24 -22.19 -61.79
N LYS A 206 -11.66 -23.30 -62.26
CA LYS A 206 -11.31 -23.44 -63.69
C LYS A 206 -12.02 -24.69 -64.19
N GLY A 207 -13.31 -24.52 -64.51
CA GLY A 207 -14.10 -25.50 -65.24
C GLY A 207 -13.82 -25.31 -66.72
N ASN A 208 -13.16 -26.31 -67.30
CA ASN A 208 -12.87 -26.50 -68.70
C ASN A 208 -14.16 -26.46 -69.55
N GLN A 209 -14.05 -25.97 -70.79
CA GLN A 209 -15.09 -26.03 -71.81
C GLN A 209 -15.46 -27.49 -72.13
N GLY A 210 -16.74 -27.79 -72.34
CA GLY A 210 -17.17 -29.14 -72.69
C GLY A 210 -18.69 -29.37 -72.67
N ASN A 211 -19.35 -28.79 -73.67
CA ASN A 211 -20.42 -29.37 -74.51
C ASN A 211 -21.66 -30.08 -73.93
N GLY A 212 -22.82 -29.72 -74.50
CA GLY A 212 -23.78 -30.70 -75.03
C GLY A 212 -24.92 -31.15 -74.14
N ARG A 213 -26.07 -30.49 -74.30
CA ARG A 213 -27.40 -30.86 -73.80
C ARG A 213 -27.91 -32.13 -74.49
N ALA A 214 -28.62 -32.98 -73.76
CA ALA A 214 -29.44 -34.08 -74.29
C ALA A 214 -30.68 -33.55 -75.02
N ASP A 215 -31.13 -34.23 -76.08
CA ASP A 215 -32.53 -34.55 -76.33
C ASP A 215 -32.69 -35.57 -77.47
N LEU A 216 -33.35 -36.69 -77.16
CA LEU A 216 -34.00 -37.59 -78.11
C LEU A 216 -35.49 -37.20 -78.12
N GLN A 217 -35.99 -36.72 -79.25
CA GLN A 217 -37.41 -36.80 -79.59
C GLN A 217 -37.55 -37.14 -81.07
N TYR A 218 -38.21 -38.30 -81.29
CA TYR A 218 -38.78 -38.90 -82.50
C TYR A 218 -37.92 -39.06 -83.76
#